data_AF-R1I4A9-F1
#
_entry.id   AF-R1I4A9-F1
#
_cell.length_a   1.000
_cell.length_b   1.000
_cell.length_c   1.000
_cell.angle_alpha   90.00
_cell.angle_beta   90.00
_cell.angle_gamma   90.00
#
_symmetry.space_group_name_H-M   'P 1'
#
loop_
_entity.id
_entity.type
_entity.pdbx_description
1 polymer ?
#
loop_
_entity_poly.entity_id
_entity_poly.type
_entity_poly.pdbx_seq_one_letter_code
_entity_poly.pdbx_strand_id
1 'polypeptide(L)'
;MTTPPTDRARTRQLSVHEFLTARGWHLDGESDPAEVRFADDVHAGWHYPATYGGQRINEVADTTPVPLQGCFTFGDEGEEVFSVTPAGNLRGSGCAEHDTQERCFPLTAEGAVDLTEIAPLLDTLEPRARALDPRELIECRYFGPCER
;
A
#
# COMPACT_ATOMS: atom_id res chain seq x y z
N MET A 1 -12.33 -20.58 -7.15
CA MET A 1 -13.44 -20.28 -6.24
C MET A 1 -12.83 -19.65 -5.01
N THR A 2 -12.97 -18.34 -4.84
CA THR A 2 -12.51 -17.64 -3.64
C THR A 2 -13.49 -17.90 -2.49
N THR A 3 -12.96 -18.06 -1.29
CA THR A 3 -13.79 -18.26 -0.09
C THR A 3 -14.40 -16.91 0.30
N PRO A 4 -15.72 -16.81 0.50
CA PRO A 4 -16.33 -15.56 0.96
C PRO A 4 -15.81 -15.21 2.36
N PRO A 5 -15.63 -13.91 2.67
CA PRO A 5 -15.16 -13.48 3.97
C PRO A 5 -16.17 -13.82 5.07
N THR A 6 -15.66 -14.13 6.26
CA THR A 6 -16.50 -14.17 7.46
C THR A 6 -17.05 -12.77 7.75
N ASP A 7 -18.14 -12.65 8.50
CA ASP A 7 -18.73 -11.33 8.82
C ASP A 7 -17.73 -10.37 9.48
N ARG A 8 -16.83 -10.91 10.31
CA ARG A 8 -15.75 -10.15 10.94
C ARG A 8 -14.72 -9.67 9.92
N ALA A 9 -14.26 -10.56 9.02
CA ALA A 9 -13.31 -10.21 7.97
C ALA A 9 -13.90 -9.18 6.99
N ARG A 10 -15.18 -9.35 6.63
CA ARG A 10 -15.94 -8.40 5.81
C ARG A 10 -16.02 -7.04 6.47
N THR A 11 -16.46 -6.98 7.73
CA THR A 11 -16.63 -5.71 8.47
C THR A 11 -15.31 -4.95 8.53
N ARG A 12 -14.22 -5.63 8.88
CA ARG A 12 -12.87 -5.05 8.91
C ARG A 12 -12.45 -4.51 7.54
N GLN A 13 -12.58 -5.30 6.47
CA GLN A 13 -12.20 -4.87 5.11
C GLN A 13 -13.00 -3.65 4.67
N LEU A 14 -14.31 -3.62 4.94
CA LEU A 14 -15.17 -2.50 4.61
C LEU A 14 -14.77 -1.24 5.39
N SER A 15 -14.43 -1.36 6.69
CA SER A 15 -13.93 -0.21 7.46
C SER A 15 -12.65 0.37 6.88
N VAL A 16 -11.70 -0.46 6.46
CA VAL A 16 -10.48 0.00 5.76
C VAL A 16 -10.83 0.61 4.41
N HIS A 17 -11.72 -0.02 3.64
CA HIS A 17 -12.16 0.47 2.34
C HIS A 17 -12.77 1.87 2.44
N GLU A 18 -13.74 2.06 3.34
CA GLU A 18 -14.39 3.35 3.58
C GLU A 18 -13.38 4.42 4.02
N PHE A 19 -12.47 4.05 4.94
CA PHE A 19 -11.42 4.94 5.41
C PHE A 19 -10.49 5.42 4.29
N LEU A 20 -9.99 4.51 3.45
CA LEU A 20 -9.06 4.84 2.36
C LEU A 20 -9.75 5.58 1.21
N THR A 21 -10.96 5.15 0.83
CA THR A 21 -11.72 5.81 -0.26
C THR A 21 -12.15 7.24 0.12
N ALA A 22 -12.47 7.50 1.39
CA ALA A 22 -12.70 8.86 1.89
C ALA A 22 -11.47 9.77 1.74
N ARG A 23 -10.27 9.18 1.68
CA ARG A 23 -8.98 9.86 1.44
C ARG A 23 -8.59 9.90 -0.05
N GLY A 24 -9.44 9.38 -0.93
CA GLY A 24 -9.23 9.37 -2.38
C GLY A 24 -8.37 8.21 -2.90
N TRP A 25 -8.18 7.16 -2.10
CA TRP A 25 -7.54 5.93 -2.57
C TRP A 25 -8.51 5.11 -3.40
N HIS A 26 -7.97 4.29 -4.31
CA HIS A 26 -8.75 3.38 -5.14
C HIS A 26 -8.39 1.96 -4.79
N LEU A 27 -9.42 1.10 -4.74
CA LEU A 27 -9.21 -0.33 -4.74
C LEU A 27 -8.75 -0.75 -6.15
N ASP A 28 -7.71 -1.58 -6.22
CA ASP A 28 -7.24 -2.15 -7.47
C ASP A 28 -8.12 -3.35 -7.88
N GLY A 29 -8.37 -3.48 -9.18
CA GLY A 29 -9.27 -4.49 -9.75
C GLY A 29 -10.78 -4.22 -9.59
N GLU A 30 -11.58 -5.21 -9.95
CA GLU A 30 -13.06 -5.15 -9.92
C GLU A 30 -13.65 -5.89 -8.70
N SER A 31 -12.82 -6.33 -7.76
CA SER A 31 -13.23 -7.15 -6.62
C SER A 31 -14.04 -6.35 -5.62
N ASP A 32 -15.24 -6.83 -5.25
CA ASP A 32 -16.03 -6.22 -4.19
C ASP A 32 -15.45 -6.61 -2.80
N PRO A 33 -15.04 -5.64 -1.95
CA PRO A 33 -14.55 -5.90 -0.60
C PRO A 33 -15.56 -6.60 0.33
N ALA A 34 -16.85 -6.60 -0.02
CA ALA A 34 -17.89 -7.34 0.69
C ALA A 34 -17.97 -8.83 0.28
N GLU A 35 -17.47 -9.18 -0.91
CA GLU A 35 -17.61 -10.51 -1.50
C GLU A 35 -16.31 -11.32 -1.47
N VAL A 36 -15.16 -10.66 -1.52
CA VAL A 36 -13.84 -11.31 -1.59
C VAL A 36 -13.04 -11.06 -0.32
N ARG A 37 -12.39 -12.12 0.20
CA ARG A 37 -11.38 -11.98 1.26
C ARG A 37 -10.03 -11.58 0.64
N PHE A 38 -9.60 -10.36 0.86
CA PHE A 38 -8.41 -9.79 0.23
C PHE A 38 -7.10 -10.38 0.73
N ALA A 39 -7.05 -10.87 1.98
CA ALA A 39 -5.88 -11.60 2.47
C ALA A 39 -5.56 -12.86 1.64
N ASP A 40 -6.53 -13.39 0.89
CA ASP A 40 -6.35 -14.56 0.03
C ASP A 40 -6.10 -14.19 -1.45
N ASP A 41 -6.07 -12.89 -1.78
CA ASP A 41 -5.86 -12.37 -3.13
C ASP A 41 -4.63 -11.46 -3.17
N VAL A 42 -3.55 -11.97 -3.76
CA VAL A 42 -2.25 -11.26 -3.88
C VAL A 42 -2.31 -10.01 -4.75
N HIS A 43 -3.38 -9.82 -5.51
CA HIS A 43 -3.62 -8.63 -6.33
C HIS A 43 -4.60 -7.64 -5.68
N ALA A 44 -5.25 -8.02 -4.58
CA ALA A 44 -6.20 -7.15 -3.91
C ALA A 44 -5.49 -6.15 -3.00
N GLY A 45 -5.60 -4.87 -3.33
CA GLY A 45 -5.02 -3.80 -2.54
C GLY A 45 -5.57 -2.44 -2.95
N TRP A 46 -5.34 -1.45 -2.11
CA TRP A 46 -5.63 -0.07 -2.40
C TRP A 46 -4.37 0.64 -2.86
N HIS A 47 -4.49 1.50 -3.85
CA HIS A 47 -3.44 2.41 -4.28
C HIS A 47 -3.88 3.86 -4.14
N TYR A 48 -2.92 4.75 -3.89
CA TYR A 48 -3.16 6.17 -3.84
C TYR A 48 -2.93 6.80 -5.23
N PRO A 49 -3.99 7.17 -5.97
CA PRO A 49 -3.88 7.53 -7.39
C PRO A 49 -3.12 8.84 -7.64
N ALA A 50 -3.01 9.71 -6.64
CA ALA A 50 -2.25 10.96 -6.77
C ALA A 50 -0.74 10.76 -6.58
N THR A 51 -0.27 9.53 -6.34
CA THR A 51 1.18 9.23 -6.32
C THR A 51 1.86 9.73 -7.60
N TYR A 52 3.07 10.26 -7.49
CA TYR A 52 3.83 10.86 -8.58
C TYR A 52 3.12 12.05 -9.24
N GLY A 53 2.36 12.81 -8.46
CA GLY A 53 1.50 13.88 -8.98
C GLY A 53 0.39 13.38 -9.91
N GLY A 54 0.01 12.10 -9.80
CA GLY A 54 -0.96 11.45 -10.68
C GLY A 54 -0.39 10.95 -12.00
N GLN A 55 0.93 10.97 -12.18
CA GLN A 55 1.58 10.38 -13.35
C GLN A 55 1.48 8.87 -13.30
N ARG A 56 1.03 8.27 -14.41
CA ARG A 56 1.07 6.81 -14.59
C ARG A 56 2.42 6.40 -15.13
N ILE A 57 3.05 5.45 -14.46
CA ILE A 57 4.23 4.73 -14.95
C ILE A 57 3.84 3.29 -15.26
N ASN A 58 4.52 2.67 -16.22
CA ASN A 58 4.33 1.25 -16.46
C ASN A 58 4.94 0.47 -15.30
N GLU A 59 4.17 -0.44 -14.73
CA GLU A 59 4.66 -1.34 -13.68
C GLU A 59 5.37 -2.53 -14.33
N VAL A 60 6.65 -2.71 -14.00
CA VAL A 60 7.46 -3.83 -14.47
C VAL A 60 7.97 -4.59 -13.26
N ALA A 61 7.11 -5.45 -12.72
CA ALA A 61 7.38 -6.18 -11.47
C ALA A 61 7.94 -5.22 -10.40
N ASP A 62 8.99 -5.64 -9.70
CA ASP A 62 9.67 -4.87 -8.65
C ASP A 62 10.88 -4.07 -9.17
N THR A 63 10.97 -3.90 -10.49
CA THR A 63 12.04 -3.11 -11.12
C THR A 63 11.68 -1.64 -11.28
N THR A 64 10.38 -1.33 -11.26
CA THR A 64 9.86 0.03 -11.26
C THR A 64 9.51 0.48 -9.84
N PRO A 65 9.53 1.79 -9.56
CA PRO A 65 9.03 2.32 -8.31
C PRO A 65 7.58 1.90 -8.08
N VAL A 66 7.24 1.58 -6.83
CA VAL A 66 5.88 1.21 -6.45
C VAL A 66 5.11 2.45 -6.00
N PRO A 67 3.81 2.56 -6.34
CA PRO A 67 2.98 3.63 -5.82
C PRO A 67 2.77 3.49 -4.31
N LEU A 68 2.25 4.54 -3.66
CA LEU A 68 1.78 4.41 -2.29
C LEU A 68 0.57 3.46 -2.31
N GLN A 69 0.67 2.36 -1.59
CA GLN A 69 -0.32 1.28 -1.62
C GLN A 69 -0.50 0.65 -0.24
N GLY A 70 -1.60 -0.08 -0.06
CA GLY A 70 -1.86 -0.86 1.13
C GLY A 70 -2.73 -2.07 0.85
N CYS A 71 -2.56 -3.15 1.59
CA CYS A 71 -3.29 -4.39 1.39
C CYS A 71 -3.40 -5.19 2.68
N PHE A 72 -4.24 -6.22 2.68
CA PHE A 72 -4.18 -7.27 3.69
C PHE A 72 -3.17 -8.31 3.26
N THR A 73 -2.27 -8.69 4.16
CA THR A 73 -1.21 -9.67 3.91
C THR A 73 -0.94 -10.47 5.18
N PHE A 74 0.12 -11.29 5.18
CA PHE A 74 0.58 -12.03 6.34
C PHE A 74 1.95 -11.50 6.80
N GLY A 75 2.07 -11.27 8.11
CA GLY A 75 3.32 -10.90 8.76
C GLY A 75 4.32 -12.05 8.83
N ASP A 76 5.45 -11.80 9.48
CA ASP A 76 6.57 -12.75 9.56
C ASP A 76 6.20 -14.05 10.30
N GLU A 77 5.25 -13.99 11.24
CA GLU A 77 4.78 -15.17 11.98
C GLU A 77 3.54 -15.82 11.32
N GLY A 78 3.14 -15.36 10.14
CA GLY A 78 2.00 -15.86 9.37
C GLY A 78 0.64 -15.35 9.84
N GLU A 79 0.63 -14.39 10.76
CA GLU A 79 -0.56 -13.68 11.22
C GLU A 79 -1.06 -12.69 10.16
N GLU A 80 -2.37 -12.55 10.04
CA GLU A 80 -2.95 -11.57 9.11
C GLU A 80 -2.72 -10.15 9.63
N VAL A 81 -2.18 -9.28 8.77
CA VAL A 81 -1.87 -7.87 9.05
C VAL A 81 -2.43 -6.98 7.94
N PHE A 82 -2.59 -5.70 8.22
CA PHE A 82 -2.76 -4.69 7.18
C PHE A 82 -1.42 -4.03 6.92
N SER A 83 -0.97 -3.95 5.67
CA SER A 83 0.29 -3.31 5.32
C SER A 83 0.07 -2.02 4.57
N VAL A 84 1.00 -1.07 4.77
CA VAL A 84 1.13 0.16 3.99
C VAL A 84 2.55 0.22 3.45
N THR A 85 2.67 0.27 2.13
CA THR A 85 3.95 0.44 1.42
C THR A 85 4.04 1.87 0.90
N PRO A 86 4.95 2.71 1.42
CA PRO A 86 5.19 4.05 0.89
C PRO A 86 5.62 4.03 -0.58
N ALA A 87 5.32 5.09 -1.32
CA ALA A 87 5.79 5.24 -2.69
C ALA A 87 7.33 5.28 -2.76
N GLY A 88 7.95 4.52 -3.66
CA GLY A 88 9.42 4.49 -3.80
C GLY A 88 9.98 3.21 -4.42
N ASN A 89 11.28 2.98 -4.25
CA ASN A 89 12.02 1.82 -4.75
C ASN A 89 11.97 0.66 -3.76
N LEU A 90 11.12 -0.35 -4.04
CA LEU A 90 10.88 -1.49 -3.13
C LEU A 90 12.12 -2.38 -2.92
N ARG A 91 12.89 -2.65 -3.97
CA ARG A 91 14.15 -3.42 -3.87
C ARG A 91 15.33 -2.63 -3.29
N GLY A 92 15.11 -1.36 -2.98
CA GLY A 92 16.15 -0.42 -2.63
C GLY A 92 17.08 -0.07 -3.79
N SER A 93 17.68 1.10 -3.66
CA SER A 93 18.70 1.68 -4.51
C SER A 93 19.92 2.11 -3.68
N GLY A 94 19.85 1.95 -2.35
CA GLY A 94 20.80 2.50 -1.39
C GLY A 94 20.53 3.99 -1.09
N CYS A 95 19.38 4.51 -1.50
CA CYS A 95 18.99 5.91 -1.32
C CYS A 95 17.98 6.02 -0.18
N ALA A 96 18.38 6.61 0.95
CA ALA A 96 17.47 6.78 2.10
C ALA A 96 16.22 7.64 1.82
N GLU A 97 16.23 8.42 0.74
CA GLU A 97 15.11 9.26 0.32
C GLU A 97 14.11 8.51 -0.58
N HIS A 98 14.62 7.64 -1.46
CA HIS A 98 13.82 7.00 -2.50
C HIS A 98 13.55 5.52 -2.25
N ASP A 99 14.30 4.89 -1.34
CA ASP A 99 14.03 3.54 -0.90
C ASP A 99 12.80 3.53 0.01
N THR A 100 11.95 2.53 -0.21
CA THR A 100 10.73 2.35 0.59
C THR A 100 10.76 1.02 1.31
N GLN A 101 10.03 0.96 2.42
CA GLN A 101 9.86 -0.24 3.21
C GLN A 101 8.41 -0.36 3.63
N GLU A 102 7.84 -1.55 3.42
CA GLU A 102 6.51 -1.91 3.89
C GLU A 102 6.41 -1.77 5.41
N ARG A 103 5.27 -1.27 5.88
CA ARG A 103 4.93 -1.18 7.30
C ARG A 103 3.70 -2.03 7.56
N CYS A 104 3.85 -3.03 8.41
CA CYS A 104 2.78 -3.93 8.81
C CYS A 104 2.12 -3.46 10.11
N PHE A 105 0.79 -3.49 10.13
CA PHE A 105 -0.07 -3.14 11.25
C PHE A 105 -0.81 -4.41 11.69
N PRO A 106 -0.44 -4.98 12.85
CA PRO A 106 -1.18 -6.09 13.43
C PRO A 106 -2.64 -5.73 13.67
N LEU A 107 -3.51 -6.73 13.59
CA LEU A 107 -4.91 -6.54 13.96
C LEU A 107 -5.05 -6.44 15.48
N THR A 108 -6.03 -5.66 15.94
CA THR A 108 -6.37 -5.57 17.38
C THR A 108 -6.85 -6.93 17.91
N ALA A 109 -7.05 -7.05 19.23
CA ALA A 109 -7.64 -8.27 19.82
C ALA A 109 -9.04 -8.59 19.24
N GLU A 110 -9.79 -7.54 18.87
CA GLU A 110 -11.08 -7.60 18.19
C GLU A 110 -10.96 -7.84 16.68
N GLY A 111 -9.73 -8.00 16.18
CA GLY A 111 -9.43 -8.33 14.79
C GLY A 111 -9.77 -7.21 13.84
N ALA A 112 -9.70 -5.96 14.32
CA ALA A 112 -9.85 -4.76 13.51
C ALA A 112 -8.46 -4.22 13.13
N VAL A 113 -8.41 -3.38 12.09
CA VAL A 113 -7.22 -2.57 11.82
C VAL A 113 -7.33 -1.29 12.65
N ASP A 114 -6.28 -0.93 13.39
CA ASP A 114 -6.26 0.34 14.12
C ASP A 114 -6.01 1.51 13.16
N LEU A 115 -7.11 2.07 12.65
CA LEU A 115 -7.07 3.20 11.73
C LEU A 115 -6.53 4.49 12.39
N THR A 116 -6.54 4.57 13.73
CA THR A 116 -6.02 5.73 14.45
C THR A 116 -4.49 5.79 14.43
N GLU A 117 -3.83 4.63 14.33
CA GLU A 117 -2.38 4.54 14.11
C GLU A 117 -1.98 4.79 12.65
N ILE A 118 -2.85 4.37 11.71
CA ILE A 118 -2.58 4.51 10.28
C ILE A 118 -2.80 5.94 9.79
N ALA A 119 -3.81 6.65 10.29
CA ALA A 119 -4.14 8.00 9.78
C ALA A 119 -2.96 9.00 9.84
N PRO A 120 -2.24 9.15 10.97
CA PRO A 120 -1.08 10.05 11.04
C PRO A 120 0.06 9.65 10.09
N LEU A 121 0.22 8.34 9.85
CA LEU A 121 1.17 7.85 8.87
C LEU A 121 0.77 8.32 7.47
N LEU A 122 -0.49 8.13 7.08
CA LEU A 122 -0.98 8.54 5.76
C LEU A 122 -0.94 10.06 5.56
N ASP A 123 -1.17 10.85 6.62
CA ASP A 123 -1.01 12.31 6.57
C ASP A 123 0.42 12.74 6.23
N THR A 124 1.41 11.89 6.52
CA THR A 124 2.82 12.10 6.13
C THR A 124 3.12 11.52 4.74
N LEU A 125 2.61 10.33 4.43
CA LEU A 125 2.97 9.61 3.22
C LEU A 125 2.27 10.15 1.97
N GLU A 126 0.99 10.55 2.06
CA GLU A 126 0.23 11.01 0.89
C GLU A 126 0.82 12.28 0.26
N PRO A 127 1.16 13.36 1.01
CA PRO A 127 1.81 14.53 0.41
C PRO A 127 3.17 14.19 -0.21
N ARG A 128 3.96 13.34 0.45
CA ARG A 128 5.26 12.89 -0.08
C ARG A 128 5.10 12.10 -1.36
N ALA A 129 4.17 11.15 -1.39
CA ALA A 129 3.87 10.34 -2.58
C ALA A 129 3.45 11.23 -3.77
N ARG A 130 2.68 12.31 -3.53
CA ARG A 130 2.33 13.28 -4.57
C ARG A 130 3.53 14.07 -5.10
N ALA A 131 4.51 14.34 -4.25
CA ALA A 131 5.65 15.19 -4.58
C ALA A 131 6.80 14.46 -5.28
N LEU A 132 6.88 13.13 -5.16
CA LEU A 132 7.94 12.34 -5.78
C LEU A 132 7.92 12.45 -7.31
N ASP A 133 9.10 12.64 -7.91
CA ASP A 133 9.30 12.48 -9.35
C ASP A 133 9.67 11.01 -9.65
N PRO A 134 8.83 10.27 -10.40
CA PRO A 134 9.13 8.88 -10.73
C PRO A 134 10.41 8.74 -11.56
N ARG A 135 10.81 9.79 -12.29
CA ARG A 135 12.07 9.81 -13.01
C ARG A 135 13.27 9.75 -12.05
N GLU A 136 13.26 10.53 -10.98
CA GLU A 136 14.33 10.52 -9.98
C GLU A 136 14.43 9.16 -9.28
N LEU A 137 13.29 8.52 -9.02
CA LEU A 137 13.25 7.16 -8.46
C LEU A 137 13.90 6.14 -9.38
N ILE A 138 13.55 6.17 -10.67
CA ILE A 138 14.12 5.31 -11.72
C ILE A 138 15.61 5.60 -11.87
N GLU A 139 16.00 6.87 -11.92
CA GLU A 139 17.40 7.26 -12.04
C GLU A 139 18.21 6.76 -10.85
N CYS A 140 17.72 6.95 -9.61
CA CYS A 140 18.43 6.48 -8.43
C CYS A 140 18.49 4.93 -8.37
N ARG A 141 17.49 4.22 -8.91
CA ARG A 141 17.49 2.76 -9.00
C ARG A 141 18.56 2.20 -9.95
N TYR A 142 18.74 2.82 -11.12
CA TYR A 142 19.60 2.27 -12.18
C TYR A 142 20.98 2.91 -12.27
N PHE A 143 21.14 4.16 -11.79
CA PHE A 143 22.40 4.91 -11.87
C PHE A 143 23.05 5.16 -10.51
N GLY A 144 22.41 4.74 -9.41
CA GLY A 144 22.96 4.84 -8.05
C GLY A 144 22.27 5.92 -7.21
N PRO A 145 22.51 5.95 -5.88
CA PRO A 145 21.80 6.84 -4.98
C PRO A 145 22.07 8.30 -5.32
N CYS A 146 21.04 9.12 -5.11
CA CYS A 146 21.09 10.54 -5.39
C CYS A 146 22.20 11.23 -4.55
N GLU A 147 22.91 12.18 -5.15
CA GLU A 147 23.96 12.94 -4.46
C GLU A 147 23.33 13.81 -3.35
N ARG A 148 23.88 13.72 -2.14
CA ARG A 148 23.41 14.48 -0.98
C ARG A 148 23.83 15.95 -1.00
#